data_AF-A0A2K5ASC1-F1
#
_entry.id   AF-A0A2K5ASC1-F1
#
_cell.length_a   1.000
_cell.length_b   1.000
_cell.length_c   1.000
_cell.angle_alpha   90.00
_cell.angle_beta   90.00
_cell.angle_gamma   90.00
#
_symmetry.space_group_name_H-M   'P 1'
#
loop_
_entity.id
_entity.type
_entity.pdbx_description
1 polymer ?
#
loop_
_entity_poly.entity_id
_entity_poly.type
_entity_poly.pdbx_seq_one_letter_code
_entity_poly.pdbx_strand_id
1 'polypeptide(L)'
;MAAMDITRGTRRSRNNSRRRGILGIESAIVMIAFVVVAAALAFVVLNAGFGTTQKSKTTISEGLKSATGAVEVAGLVTGGGNSSTGKLLYYSIPIKLASGAGEVNLQQALTAVKYFSKSVNYDNIYVGTARDSSNASYADVMSMFADVKQADCTYDPSVAATDAINNSGSFQAPAKTCAIIWWSNSIQNNDILDGGEVAVLTIVFESNDQPEQLDVLHSELIISGGSVLTVERSVPVITTSVVNLG
;
A
#
# COMPACT_ATOMS: atom_id res chain seq x y z
N MET A 1 -78.75 66.52 -48.66
CA MET A 1 -79.60 65.42 -49.18
C MET A 1 -79.20 64.19 -48.37
N ALA A 2 -79.93 63.87 -47.28
CA ALA A 2 -81.02 62.88 -47.23
C ALA A 2 -80.51 61.49 -47.67
N ALA A 3 -80.69 60.35 -46.98
CA ALA A 3 -81.51 59.94 -45.85
C ALA A 3 -80.88 58.63 -45.29
N MET A 4 -80.84 58.38 -43.98
CA MET A 4 -81.79 57.54 -43.25
C MET A 4 -82.06 56.17 -43.91
N ASP A 5 -81.55 55.08 -43.32
CA ASP A 5 -82.40 53.93 -43.00
C ASP A 5 -81.84 53.08 -41.85
N ILE A 6 -82.77 52.62 -41.02
CA ILE A 6 -82.61 51.90 -39.76
C ILE A 6 -83.00 50.46 -40.04
N THR A 7 -82.29 49.44 -39.53
CA THR A 7 -82.99 48.20 -39.13
C THR A 7 -82.24 47.37 -38.08
N ARG A 8 -82.85 47.38 -36.90
CA ARG A 8 -82.95 46.42 -35.79
C ARG A 8 -82.08 45.15 -35.80
N GLY A 9 -81.50 44.92 -34.62
CA GLY A 9 -80.67 43.77 -34.31
C GLY A 9 -81.39 42.45 -34.01
N THR A 10 -80.55 41.44 -33.75
CA THR A 10 -80.89 40.26 -32.96
C THR A 10 -79.72 39.98 -32.01
N ARG A 11 -79.97 40.14 -30.70
CA ARG A 11 -79.03 39.73 -29.64
C ARG A 11 -79.00 38.20 -29.61
N ARG A 12 -77.90 37.60 -30.08
CA ARG A 12 -77.60 36.19 -29.82
C ARG A 12 -77.20 36.03 -28.36
N SER A 13 -78.04 35.32 -27.61
CA SER A 13 -77.77 34.84 -26.25
C SER A 13 -76.50 33.98 -26.24
N ARG A 14 -75.43 34.46 -25.60
CA ARG A 14 -74.24 33.65 -25.28
C ARG A 14 -74.57 32.82 -24.06
N ASN A 15 -74.85 31.54 -24.27
CA ASN A 15 -75.00 30.56 -23.21
C ASN A 15 -73.60 30.28 -22.60
N ASN A 16 -73.18 31.08 -21.62
CA ASN A 16 -71.89 30.92 -20.95
C ASN A 16 -72.03 29.83 -19.87
N SER A 17 -71.97 28.57 -20.29
CA SER A 17 -72.02 27.44 -19.37
C SER A 17 -70.85 27.50 -18.38
N ARG A 18 -71.16 27.35 -17.09
CA ARG A 18 -70.24 27.42 -15.96
C ARG A 18 -69.26 26.23 -15.96
N ARG A 19 -68.26 26.23 -16.83
CA ARG A 19 -67.13 25.27 -16.86
C ARG A 19 -65.85 25.81 -16.20
N ARG A 20 -65.97 26.69 -15.20
CA ARG A 20 -64.80 27.33 -14.55
C ARG A 20 -64.27 26.59 -13.31
N GLY A 21 -64.95 25.54 -12.84
CA GLY A 21 -64.51 24.72 -11.69
C GLY A 21 -63.74 23.43 -12.03
N ILE A 22 -63.86 22.92 -13.27
CA ILE A 22 -63.26 21.64 -13.70
C ILE A 22 -61.76 21.77 -14.05
N LEU A 23 -61.32 22.93 -14.57
CA LEU A 23 -59.93 23.15 -14.96
C LEU A 23 -58.96 23.21 -13.75
N GLY A 24 -59.46 23.54 -12.56
CA GLY A 24 -58.63 23.64 -11.35
C GLY A 24 -58.21 22.29 -10.79
N ILE A 25 -59.13 21.32 -10.77
CA ILE A 25 -58.84 19.97 -10.26
C ILE A 25 -57.94 19.19 -11.23
N GLU A 26 -58.13 19.35 -12.55
CA GLU A 26 -57.25 18.76 -13.56
C GLU A 26 -55.82 19.30 -13.46
N SER A 27 -55.68 20.62 -13.28
CA SER A 27 -54.37 21.25 -13.08
C SER A 27 -53.71 20.82 -11.75
N ALA A 28 -54.49 20.65 -10.68
CA ALA A 28 -53.99 20.20 -9.39
C ALA A 28 -53.44 18.77 -9.43
N ILE A 29 -54.12 17.86 -10.14
CA ILE A 29 -53.65 16.47 -10.31
C ILE A 29 -52.33 16.44 -11.09
N VAL A 30 -52.22 17.23 -12.16
CA VAL A 30 -50.97 17.36 -12.94
C VAL A 30 -49.84 17.94 -12.08
N MET A 31 -50.14 18.93 -11.23
CA MET A 31 -49.14 19.50 -10.31
C MET A 31 -48.62 18.47 -9.30
N ILE A 32 -49.49 17.66 -8.70
CA ILE A 32 -49.08 16.59 -7.77
C ILE A 32 -48.21 15.56 -8.51
N ALA A 33 -48.63 15.12 -9.69
CA ALA A 33 -47.85 14.17 -10.49
C ALA A 33 -46.45 14.71 -10.83
N PHE A 34 -46.35 15.99 -11.23
CA PHE A 34 -45.07 16.63 -11.52
C PHE A 34 -44.18 16.72 -10.28
N VAL A 35 -44.74 17.09 -9.12
CA VAL A 35 -43.98 17.16 -7.86
C VAL A 35 -43.48 15.77 -7.43
N VAL A 36 -44.29 14.73 -7.58
CA VAL A 36 -43.88 13.35 -7.25
C VAL A 36 -42.75 12.88 -8.17
N VAL A 37 -42.86 13.12 -9.48
CA VAL A 37 -41.79 12.78 -10.44
C VAL A 37 -40.51 13.56 -10.13
N ALA A 38 -40.63 14.87 -9.85
CA ALA A 38 -39.49 15.70 -9.47
C ALA A 38 -38.82 15.21 -8.17
N ALA A 39 -39.60 14.85 -7.15
CA ALA A 39 -39.08 14.31 -5.89
C ALA A 39 -38.37 12.96 -6.09
N ALA A 40 -38.93 12.06 -6.90
CA ALA A 40 -38.31 10.78 -7.23
C ALA A 40 -36.98 10.96 -7.97
N LEU A 41 -36.94 11.87 -8.96
CA LEU A 41 -35.71 12.21 -9.67
C LEU A 41 -34.66 12.83 -8.75
N ALA A 42 -35.07 13.74 -7.86
CA ALA A 42 -34.17 14.35 -6.87
C ALA A 42 -33.55 13.30 -5.94
N PHE A 43 -34.33 12.34 -5.46
CA PHE A 43 -33.82 11.25 -4.61
C PHE A 43 -32.79 10.37 -5.34
N VAL A 44 -33.06 10.02 -6.60
CA VAL A 44 -32.11 9.25 -7.42
C VAL A 44 -30.81 10.03 -7.64
N VAL A 45 -30.91 11.32 -7.98
CA VAL A 45 -29.74 12.19 -8.19
C VAL A 45 -28.93 12.35 -6.91
N LEU A 46 -29.57 12.53 -5.75
CA LEU A 46 -28.86 12.63 -4.47
C LEU A 46 -28.14 11.35 -4.10
N ASN A 47 -28.78 10.18 -4.25
CA ASN A 47 -28.13 8.91 -3.94
C ASN A 47 -26.96 8.61 -4.90
N ALA A 48 -27.14 8.90 -6.19
CA ALA A 48 -26.05 8.83 -7.15
C ALA A 48 -24.93 9.81 -6.77
N GLY A 49 -25.27 11.05 -6.42
CA GLY A 49 -24.33 12.09 -6.00
C GLY A 49 -23.57 11.78 -4.71
N PHE A 50 -24.20 11.12 -3.75
CA PHE A 50 -23.52 10.64 -2.53
C PHE A 50 -22.56 9.50 -2.86
N GLY A 51 -22.96 8.55 -3.71
CA GLY A 51 -22.09 7.47 -4.17
C GLY A 51 -20.84 8.00 -4.88
N THR A 52 -21.00 8.96 -5.80
CA THR A 52 -19.87 9.59 -6.50
C THR A 52 -18.97 10.35 -5.52
N THR A 53 -19.53 11.13 -4.60
CA THR A 53 -18.75 11.89 -3.61
C THR A 53 -17.94 10.96 -2.69
N GLN A 54 -18.54 9.87 -2.21
CA GLN A 54 -17.82 8.89 -1.38
C GLN A 54 -16.70 8.20 -2.17
N LYS A 55 -16.97 7.80 -3.43
CA LYS A 55 -15.95 7.20 -4.28
C LYS A 55 -14.81 8.17 -4.58
N SER A 56 -15.11 9.44 -4.86
CA SER A 56 -14.12 10.49 -5.04
C SER A 56 -13.27 10.66 -3.79
N LYS A 57 -13.87 10.67 -2.60
CA LYS A 57 -13.14 10.75 -1.32
C LYS A 57 -12.18 9.57 -1.14
N THR A 58 -12.63 8.33 -1.39
CA THR A 58 -11.76 7.15 -1.28
C THR A 58 -10.61 7.19 -2.28
N THR A 59 -10.88 7.53 -3.54
CA THR A 59 -9.86 7.57 -4.59
C THR A 59 -8.85 8.70 -4.37
N ILE A 60 -9.27 9.86 -3.85
CA ILE A 60 -8.34 10.93 -3.45
C ILE A 60 -7.42 10.44 -2.32
N SER A 61 -7.98 9.75 -1.31
CA SER A 61 -7.18 9.23 -0.19
C SER A 61 -6.21 8.13 -0.61
N GLU A 62 -6.65 7.19 -1.45
CA GLU A 62 -5.81 6.12 -2.01
C GLU A 62 -4.73 6.70 -2.94
N GLY A 63 -5.08 7.70 -3.74
CA GLY A 63 -4.15 8.42 -4.62
C GLY A 63 -3.08 9.16 -3.83
N LEU A 64 -3.47 9.85 -2.77
CA LEU A 64 -2.51 10.49 -1.85
C LEU A 64 -1.61 9.43 -1.21
N LYS A 65 -2.19 8.35 -0.67
CA LYS A 65 -1.42 7.25 -0.04
C LYS A 65 -0.40 6.62 -1.00
N SER A 66 -0.77 6.47 -2.28
CA SER A 66 0.11 5.91 -3.31
C SER A 66 1.19 6.89 -3.78
N ALA A 67 0.91 8.21 -3.73
CA ALA A 67 1.83 9.26 -4.15
C ALA A 67 2.82 9.65 -3.04
N THR A 68 2.41 9.62 -1.78
CA THR A 68 3.32 9.76 -0.65
C THR A 68 4.19 8.53 -0.59
N GLY A 69 5.51 8.69 -0.71
CA GLY A 69 6.44 7.57 -0.58
C GLY A 69 6.12 6.81 0.70
N ALA A 70 5.89 5.51 0.62
CA ALA A 70 5.36 4.79 1.78
C ALA A 70 6.48 4.46 2.79
N VAL A 71 7.69 4.19 2.30
CA VAL A 71 8.84 3.80 3.11
C VAL A 71 10.12 4.45 2.55
N GLU A 72 11.03 4.84 3.44
CA GLU A 72 12.35 5.38 3.09
C GLU A 72 13.46 4.65 3.88
N VAL A 73 14.70 4.71 3.37
CA VAL A 73 15.87 4.14 4.04
C VAL A 73 16.21 4.97 5.29
N ALA A 74 16.34 4.29 6.43
CA ALA A 74 16.58 4.87 7.74
C ALA A 74 18.03 4.69 8.20
N GLY A 75 18.96 5.45 7.60
CA GLY A 75 20.38 5.41 7.99
C GLY A 75 21.26 4.66 6.98
N LEU A 76 22.33 4.03 7.49
CA LEU A 76 23.34 3.36 6.67
C LEU A 76 22.89 1.95 6.28
N VAL A 77 23.16 1.56 5.04
CA VAL A 77 23.04 0.16 4.62
C VAL A 77 24.30 -0.58 5.04
N THR A 78 24.14 -1.64 5.82
CA THR A 78 25.25 -2.44 6.36
C THR A 78 25.17 -3.88 5.88
N GLY A 79 26.29 -4.59 5.84
CA GLY A 79 26.30 -6.01 5.50
C GLY A 79 27.30 -6.83 6.29
N GLY A 80 27.04 -8.13 6.34
CA GLY A 80 27.93 -9.13 6.90
C GLY A 80 28.91 -9.61 5.85
N GLY A 81 30.19 -9.29 6.00
CA GLY A 81 31.25 -9.71 5.09
C GLY A 81 32.07 -10.87 5.66
N ASN A 82 32.54 -11.77 4.79
CA ASN A 82 33.57 -12.73 5.16
C ASN A 82 34.92 -12.28 4.60
N SER A 83 35.81 -11.82 5.49
CA SER A 83 37.14 -11.31 5.11
C SER A 83 38.07 -12.38 4.53
N SER A 84 37.82 -13.67 4.80
CA SER A 84 38.65 -14.77 4.31
C SER A 84 38.31 -15.13 2.86
N THR A 85 37.04 -15.04 2.46
CA THR A 85 36.59 -15.34 1.10
C THR A 85 36.39 -14.08 0.25
N GLY A 86 36.32 -12.90 0.88
CA GLY A 86 36.06 -11.63 0.19
C GLY A 86 34.64 -11.52 -0.34
N LYS A 87 33.69 -12.27 0.24
CA LYS A 87 32.28 -12.33 -0.19
C LYS A 87 31.32 -11.72 0.83
N LEU A 88 30.20 -11.18 0.34
CA LEU A 88 29.13 -10.65 1.17
C LEU A 88 28.13 -11.76 1.51
N LEU A 89 27.90 -12.00 2.80
CA LEU A 89 27.01 -13.05 3.32
C LEU A 89 25.55 -12.58 3.35
N TYR A 90 25.33 -11.33 3.78
CA TYR A 90 24.04 -10.68 3.86
C TYR A 90 24.20 -9.17 3.85
N TYR A 91 23.12 -8.45 3.57
CA TYR A 91 23.03 -7.02 3.82
C TYR A 91 21.66 -6.60 4.33
N SER A 92 21.66 -5.49 5.06
CA SER A 92 20.54 -4.99 5.84
C SER A 92 20.31 -3.53 5.50
N ILE A 93 19.09 -3.24 5.07
CA ILE A 93 18.58 -1.92 4.76
C ILE A 93 17.62 -1.53 5.89
N PRO A 94 17.99 -0.61 6.79
CA PRO A 94 17.05 -0.07 7.74
C PRO A 94 15.98 0.75 6.99
N ILE A 95 14.72 0.56 7.34
CA ILE A 95 13.56 1.18 6.70
C ILE A 95 12.63 1.78 7.76
N LYS A 96 12.05 2.93 7.43
CA LYS A 96 11.03 3.60 8.25
C LYS A 96 9.96 4.20 7.35
N LEU A 97 8.81 4.56 7.90
CA LEU A 97 7.81 5.33 7.16
C LEU A 97 8.40 6.67 6.71
N ALA A 98 8.12 7.05 5.46
CA ALA A 98 8.48 8.39 5.01
C ALA A 98 7.67 9.45 5.77
N SER A 99 8.16 10.69 5.77
CA SER A 99 7.48 11.78 6.47
C SER A 99 6.06 11.98 5.95
N GLY A 100 5.06 11.87 6.83
CA GLY A 100 3.65 12.02 6.48
C GLY A 100 3.02 10.80 5.78
N ALA A 101 3.75 9.71 5.62
CA ALA A 101 3.20 8.44 5.16
C ALA A 101 2.31 7.80 6.25
N GLY A 102 1.29 7.08 5.82
CA GLY A 102 0.49 6.24 6.70
C GLY A 102 1.18 4.91 6.99
N GLU A 103 0.61 4.15 7.93
CA GLU A 103 1.06 2.80 8.27
C GLU A 103 1.12 1.86 7.04
N VAL A 104 2.11 0.97 7.04
CA VAL A 104 2.38 0.02 5.95
C VAL A 104 2.38 -1.39 6.50
N ASN A 105 1.57 -2.26 5.92
CA ASN A 105 1.55 -3.67 6.29
C ASN A 105 2.63 -4.45 5.54
N LEU A 106 3.56 -5.05 6.29
CA LEU A 106 4.72 -5.78 5.78
C LEU A 106 4.52 -7.31 5.79
N GLN A 107 3.28 -7.79 5.94
CA GLN A 107 2.96 -9.20 5.86
C GLN A 107 3.41 -9.83 4.53
N GLN A 108 3.77 -11.11 4.58
CA GLN A 108 4.26 -11.89 3.44
C GLN A 108 3.32 -11.82 2.22
N ALA A 109 2.00 -11.79 2.43
CA ALA A 109 1.03 -11.75 1.34
C ALA A 109 0.91 -10.38 0.64
N LEU A 110 1.38 -9.31 1.28
CA LEU A 110 1.20 -7.92 0.83
C LEU A 110 2.52 -7.24 0.43
N THR A 111 3.63 -7.93 0.60
CA THR A 111 4.97 -7.41 0.34
C THR A 111 5.75 -8.38 -0.53
N ALA A 112 6.55 -7.85 -1.44
CA ALA A 112 7.48 -8.61 -2.24
C ALA A 112 8.83 -7.90 -2.26
N VAL A 113 9.91 -8.67 -2.31
CA VAL A 113 11.27 -8.14 -2.42
C VAL A 113 11.89 -8.73 -3.67
N LYS A 114 12.24 -7.84 -4.60
CA LYS A 114 13.04 -8.18 -5.78
C LYS A 114 14.50 -7.96 -5.47
N TYR A 115 15.33 -8.85 -5.98
CA TYR A 115 16.77 -8.71 -5.90
C TYR A 115 17.38 -9.10 -7.23
N PHE A 116 18.25 -8.24 -7.76
CA PHE A 116 19.10 -8.61 -8.86
C PHE A 116 20.51 -8.07 -8.68
N SER A 117 21.45 -8.87 -9.15
CA SER A 117 22.85 -8.54 -9.27
C SER A 117 23.33 -9.02 -10.64
N LYS A 118 24.59 -8.78 -10.98
CA LYS A 118 25.18 -9.17 -12.26
C LYS A 118 25.01 -10.66 -12.59
N SER A 119 24.97 -11.51 -11.57
CA SER A 119 24.99 -12.97 -11.70
C SER A 119 23.63 -13.64 -11.48
N VAL A 120 22.71 -12.99 -10.75
CA VAL A 120 21.44 -13.59 -10.29
C VAL A 120 20.31 -12.58 -10.34
N ASN A 121 19.10 -13.04 -10.65
CA ASN A 121 17.88 -12.22 -10.65
C ASN A 121 16.72 -13.03 -10.05
N TYR A 122 16.13 -12.50 -9.00
CA TYR A 122 14.99 -13.08 -8.30
C TYR A 122 13.83 -12.08 -8.20
N ASP A 123 12.63 -12.56 -8.55
CA ASP A 123 11.41 -11.75 -8.53
C ASP A 123 10.79 -11.57 -7.15
N ASN A 124 10.73 -12.61 -6.32
CA ASN A 124 10.22 -12.49 -4.96
C ASN A 124 10.98 -13.42 -4.02
N ILE A 125 11.91 -12.83 -3.29
CA ILE A 125 12.68 -13.52 -2.25
C ILE A 125 12.12 -13.30 -0.85
N TYR A 126 10.99 -12.59 -0.71
CA TYR A 126 10.43 -12.24 0.58
C TYR A 126 9.77 -13.46 1.26
N VAL A 127 10.26 -13.80 2.44
CA VAL A 127 9.74 -14.92 3.24
C VAL A 127 8.80 -14.47 4.36
N GLY A 128 8.85 -13.20 4.76
CA GLY A 128 7.99 -12.64 5.78
C GLY A 128 8.74 -11.85 6.85
N THR A 129 8.02 -11.55 7.93
CA THR A 129 8.54 -10.86 9.09
C THR A 129 9.11 -11.85 10.10
N ALA A 130 10.27 -11.54 10.68
CA ALA A 130 10.80 -12.28 11.83
C ALA A 130 10.25 -11.67 13.11
N ARG A 131 9.00 -12.02 13.45
CA ARG A 131 8.34 -11.65 14.70
C ARG A 131 7.16 -12.57 15.01
N ASP A 132 6.82 -12.70 16.28
CA ASP A 132 5.60 -13.36 16.76
C ASP A 132 5.05 -12.62 17.98
N SER A 133 4.03 -13.18 18.65
CA SER A 133 3.48 -12.60 19.88
C SER A 133 4.47 -12.48 21.05
N SER A 134 5.58 -13.22 21.01
CA SER A 134 6.57 -13.28 22.09
C SER A 134 7.78 -12.37 21.87
N ASN A 135 8.07 -12.03 20.61
CA ASN A 135 9.20 -11.19 20.24
C ASN A 135 8.83 -10.09 19.24
N ALA A 136 9.04 -8.83 19.66
CA ALA A 136 8.68 -7.66 18.87
C ALA A 136 9.88 -7.02 18.16
N SER A 137 11.10 -7.25 18.61
CA SER A 137 12.30 -6.59 18.07
C SER A 137 13.59 -7.33 18.42
N TYR A 138 14.61 -7.18 17.59
CA TYR A 138 15.95 -7.72 17.80
C TYR A 138 16.97 -6.62 18.01
N ALA A 139 18.04 -6.93 18.76
CA ALA A 139 19.15 -6.00 18.96
C ALA A 139 20.07 -5.93 17.74
N ASP A 140 20.26 -7.06 17.04
CA ASP A 140 21.13 -7.17 15.88
C ASP A 140 20.70 -8.31 14.92
N VAL A 141 21.26 -8.30 13.72
CA VAL A 141 20.95 -9.28 12.65
C VAL A 141 21.28 -10.72 13.07
N MET A 142 22.34 -10.93 13.87
CA MET A 142 22.75 -12.27 14.28
C MET A 142 21.78 -12.88 15.30
N SER A 143 21.23 -12.05 16.21
CA SER A 143 20.17 -12.45 17.12
C SER A 143 18.88 -12.83 16.38
N MET A 144 18.54 -12.09 15.31
CA MET A 144 17.43 -12.45 14.43
C MET A 144 17.70 -13.78 13.69
N PHE A 145 18.90 -13.98 13.16
CA PHE A 145 19.29 -15.22 12.48
C PHE A 145 19.32 -16.46 13.38
N ALA A 146 19.32 -16.31 14.70
CA ALA A 146 19.19 -17.44 15.62
C ALA A 146 17.78 -18.06 15.57
N ASP A 147 16.78 -17.28 15.17
CA ASP A 147 15.38 -17.68 15.08
C ASP A 147 14.92 -17.88 13.63
N VAL A 148 15.85 -17.97 12.68
CA VAL A 148 15.54 -18.16 11.25
C VAL A 148 16.17 -19.44 10.75
N LYS A 149 15.36 -20.31 10.15
CA LYS A 149 15.78 -21.60 9.61
C LYS A 149 16.71 -21.44 8.41
N GLN A 150 17.80 -22.20 8.40
CA GLN A 150 18.73 -22.27 7.28
C GLN A 150 18.09 -22.88 6.02
N ALA A 151 17.16 -23.83 6.18
CA ALA A 151 16.59 -24.60 5.07
C ALA A 151 15.70 -23.75 4.13
N ASP A 152 14.95 -22.79 4.67
CA ASP A 152 13.95 -22.05 3.90
C ASP A 152 13.82 -20.57 4.30
N CYS A 153 14.64 -20.10 5.23
CA CYS A 153 14.62 -18.77 5.81
C CYS A 153 13.33 -18.42 6.56
N THR A 154 12.49 -19.41 6.89
CA THR A 154 11.30 -19.14 7.68
C THR A 154 11.68 -18.79 9.11
N TYR A 155 10.96 -17.82 9.66
CA TYR A 155 11.07 -17.46 11.06
C TYR A 155 10.42 -18.54 11.93
N ASP A 156 11.18 -19.01 12.92
CA ASP A 156 10.74 -19.95 13.94
C ASP A 156 11.55 -19.71 15.23
N PRO A 157 10.98 -19.07 16.27
CA PRO A 157 11.68 -18.77 17.52
C PRO A 157 12.02 -20.02 18.34
N SER A 158 11.54 -21.20 17.92
CA SER A 158 11.84 -22.49 18.55
C SER A 158 12.80 -23.36 17.74
N VAL A 159 13.39 -22.81 16.67
CA VAL A 159 14.36 -23.51 15.84
C VAL A 159 15.56 -23.98 16.68
N ALA A 160 16.02 -25.21 16.43
CA ALA A 160 17.26 -25.68 17.03
C ALA A 160 18.44 -24.89 16.48
N ALA A 161 19.42 -24.54 17.32
CA ALA A 161 20.58 -23.77 16.88
C ALA A 161 21.34 -24.42 15.70
N THR A 162 21.31 -25.74 15.56
CA THR A 162 21.94 -26.45 14.44
C THR A 162 21.27 -26.19 13.09
N ASP A 163 19.99 -25.81 13.11
CA ASP A 163 19.14 -25.66 11.93
C ASP A 163 18.88 -24.18 11.62
N ALA A 164 19.40 -23.26 12.44
CA ALA A 164 19.31 -21.83 12.28
C ALA A 164 20.44 -21.27 11.39
N ILE A 165 20.19 -20.13 10.74
CA ILE A 165 21.24 -19.38 10.02
C ILE A 165 22.37 -18.98 10.97
N ASN A 166 22.05 -18.65 12.22
CA ASN A 166 23.05 -18.47 13.27
C ASN A 166 23.16 -19.73 14.14
N ASN A 167 24.12 -20.61 13.80
CA ASN A 167 24.44 -21.78 14.59
C ASN A 167 25.40 -21.42 15.73
N SER A 168 24.84 -21.01 16.87
CA SER A 168 25.58 -20.72 18.10
C SER A 168 26.73 -19.71 17.91
N GLY A 169 26.48 -18.65 17.13
CA GLY A 169 27.46 -17.62 16.77
C GLY A 169 28.14 -17.82 15.41
N SER A 170 27.94 -18.98 14.76
CA SER A 170 28.51 -19.28 13.45
C SER A 170 27.46 -19.12 12.35
N PHE A 171 27.73 -18.20 11.41
CA PHE A 171 26.86 -18.01 10.24
C PHE A 171 26.87 -19.24 9.33
N GLN A 172 25.68 -19.75 9.01
CA GLN A 172 25.43 -20.80 8.04
C GLN A 172 24.62 -20.21 6.88
N ALA A 173 25.15 -20.27 5.67
CA ALA A 173 24.44 -19.78 4.50
C ALA A 173 23.13 -20.58 4.30
N PRO A 174 21.99 -19.92 4.04
CA PRO A 174 20.73 -20.59 3.78
C PRO A 174 20.79 -21.41 2.48
N ALA A 175 19.83 -22.33 2.33
CA ALA A 175 19.71 -23.15 1.13
C ALA A 175 19.18 -22.39 -0.10
N LYS A 176 18.74 -21.14 0.08
CA LYS A 176 18.29 -20.22 -0.98
C LYS A 176 18.51 -18.78 -0.56
N THR A 177 18.69 -17.87 -1.52
CA THR A 177 18.68 -16.43 -1.27
C THR A 177 17.27 -15.95 -0.88
N CYS A 178 17.18 -15.20 0.22
CA CYS A 178 15.89 -14.82 0.83
C CYS A 178 15.98 -13.45 1.51
N ALA A 179 14.82 -12.81 1.66
CA ALA A 179 14.65 -11.52 2.29
C ALA A 179 13.68 -11.59 3.47
N ILE A 180 14.11 -11.08 4.62
CA ILE A 180 13.35 -11.10 5.88
C ILE A 180 13.29 -9.67 6.41
N ILE A 181 12.13 -9.27 6.92
CA ILE A 181 11.99 -7.99 7.62
C ILE A 181 11.91 -8.25 9.12
N TRP A 182 12.67 -7.50 9.90
CA TRP A 182 12.65 -7.55 11.36
C TRP A 182 12.71 -6.15 11.94
N TRP A 183 12.35 -5.97 13.21
CA TRP A 183 12.33 -4.66 13.84
C TRP A 183 13.54 -4.46 14.73
N SER A 184 14.29 -3.39 14.50
CA SER A 184 15.34 -2.93 15.43
C SER A 184 14.73 -2.15 16.60
N ASN A 185 13.60 -1.50 16.35
CA ASN A 185 12.79 -0.85 17.35
C ASN A 185 11.32 -0.96 16.94
N SER A 186 10.50 -1.52 17.82
CA SER A 186 9.06 -1.68 17.62
C SER A 186 8.30 -1.10 18.82
N ILE A 187 7.22 -0.39 18.52
CA ILE A 187 6.29 0.18 19.48
C ILE A 187 5.12 -0.78 19.69
N GLN A 188 4.65 -1.42 18.61
CA GLN A 188 3.53 -2.36 18.65
C GLN A 188 3.92 -3.72 18.08
N ASN A 189 3.47 -4.80 18.75
CA ASN A 189 3.80 -6.14 18.28
C ASN A 189 2.89 -6.62 17.13
N ASN A 190 3.10 -6.09 15.92
CA ASN A 190 2.32 -6.43 14.72
C ASN A 190 3.18 -6.34 13.44
N ASP A 191 2.71 -6.88 12.32
CA ASP A 191 3.46 -6.79 11.04
C ASP A 191 3.31 -5.44 10.32
N ILE A 192 2.88 -4.40 11.03
CA ILE A 192 2.59 -3.09 10.47
C ILE A 192 3.73 -2.15 10.90
N LEU A 193 4.33 -1.50 9.92
CA LEU A 193 5.33 -0.47 10.18
C LEU A 193 4.62 0.84 10.54
N ASP A 194 4.78 1.25 11.80
CA ASP A 194 4.17 2.45 12.37
C ASP A 194 5.15 3.63 12.45
N GLY A 195 4.60 4.84 12.64
CA GLY A 195 5.39 6.04 12.85
C GLY A 195 6.22 5.95 14.13
N GLY A 196 7.55 6.06 14.00
CA GLY A 196 8.49 5.96 15.13
C GLY A 196 9.12 4.57 15.29
N GLU A 197 8.70 3.59 14.50
CA GLU A 197 9.37 2.29 14.39
C GLU A 197 10.48 2.30 13.34
N VAL A 198 11.43 1.38 13.50
CA VAL A 198 12.49 1.13 12.51
C VAL A 198 12.56 -0.36 12.24
N ALA A 199 12.06 -0.75 11.08
CA ALA A 199 12.23 -2.08 10.53
C ALA A 199 13.54 -2.16 9.75
N VAL A 200 14.01 -3.37 9.51
CA VAL A 200 15.25 -3.65 8.79
C VAL A 200 14.97 -4.77 7.82
N LEU A 201 15.06 -4.46 6.53
CA LEU A 201 15.03 -5.44 5.47
C LEU A 201 16.40 -6.08 5.36
N THR A 202 16.52 -7.37 5.66
CA THR A 202 17.76 -8.12 5.53
C THR A 202 17.64 -9.15 4.42
N ILE A 203 18.56 -9.08 3.46
CA ILE A 203 18.70 -10.04 2.38
C ILE A 203 19.94 -10.88 2.71
N VAL A 204 19.75 -12.20 2.78
CA VAL A 204 20.79 -13.18 3.06
C VAL A 204 20.94 -14.09 1.85
N PHE A 205 22.19 -14.36 1.48
CA PHE A 205 22.52 -15.04 0.24
C PHE A 205 22.81 -16.52 0.44
N GLU A 206 22.36 -17.34 -0.50
CA GLU A 206 22.88 -18.70 -0.66
C GLU A 206 24.40 -18.63 -0.95
N SER A 207 25.17 -19.64 -0.55
CA SER A 207 26.62 -19.73 -0.74
C SER A 207 27.10 -19.42 -2.16
N ASN A 208 26.33 -19.80 -3.19
CA ASN A 208 26.68 -19.60 -4.60
C ASN A 208 26.29 -18.21 -5.14
N ASP A 209 25.35 -17.54 -4.47
CA ASP A 209 24.80 -16.24 -4.88
C ASP A 209 25.48 -15.06 -4.18
N GLN A 210 26.40 -15.34 -3.26
CA GLN A 210 27.11 -14.33 -2.48
C GLN A 210 27.86 -13.35 -3.40
N PRO A 211 27.49 -12.06 -3.38
CA PRO A 211 28.15 -11.02 -4.17
C PRO A 211 29.62 -10.88 -3.78
N GLU A 212 30.44 -10.57 -4.77
CA GLU A 212 31.86 -10.30 -4.59
C GLU A 212 32.12 -8.79 -4.53
N GLN A 213 33.36 -8.41 -4.23
CA GLN A 213 33.75 -7.01 -4.19
C GLN A 213 33.52 -6.34 -5.54
N LEU A 214 33.08 -5.09 -5.53
CA LEU A 214 32.74 -4.28 -6.70
C LEU A 214 31.46 -4.70 -7.45
N ASP A 215 30.76 -5.75 -7.01
CA ASP A 215 29.44 -6.05 -7.54
C ASP A 215 28.43 -4.98 -7.10
N VAL A 216 27.44 -4.72 -7.96
CA VAL A 216 26.34 -3.81 -7.68
C VAL A 216 25.13 -4.63 -7.28
N LEU A 217 24.62 -4.33 -6.09
CA LEU A 217 23.41 -4.89 -5.52
C LEU A 217 22.24 -3.98 -5.89
N HIS A 218 21.19 -4.55 -6.47
CA HIS A 218 19.93 -3.87 -6.65
C HIS A 218 18.83 -4.62 -5.92
N SER A 219 18.11 -3.92 -5.05
CA SER A 219 16.94 -4.44 -4.37
C SER A 219 15.76 -3.51 -4.50
N GLU A 220 14.58 -4.10 -4.63
CA GLU A 220 13.32 -3.36 -4.64
C GLU A 220 12.37 -3.96 -3.62
N LEU A 221 11.91 -3.13 -2.70
CA LEU A 221 10.85 -3.46 -1.76
C LEU A 221 9.53 -2.94 -2.33
N ILE A 222 8.66 -3.89 -2.67
CA ILE A 222 7.33 -3.64 -3.22
C ILE A 222 6.32 -3.91 -2.11
N ILE A 223 5.54 -2.90 -1.75
CA ILE A 223 4.54 -2.95 -0.68
C ILE A 223 3.15 -2.65 -1.23
N SER A 224 2.14 -3.31 -0.69
CA SER A 224 0.75 -3.10 -1.09
C SER A 224 0.26 -1.71 -0.68
N GLY A 225 -0.23 -0.93 -1.65
CA GLY A 225 -0.83 0.38 -1.40
C GLY A 225 0.18 1.50 -1.12
N GLY A 226 1.45 1.31 -1.48
CA GLY A 226 2.51 2.31 -1.35
C GLY A 226 3.43 2.36 -2.57
N SER A 227 4.44 3.23 -2.52
CA SER A 227 5.51 3.29 -3.53
C SER A 227 6.52 2.18 -3.36
N VAL A 228 7.16 1.76 -4.46
CA VAL A 228 8.31 0.85 -4.43
C VAL A 228 9.53 1.60 -3.89
N LEU A 229 10.24 0.99 -2.94
CA LEU A 229 11.54 1.47 -2.48
C LEU A 229 12.64 0.73 -3.24
N THR A 230 13.45 1.46 -4.00
CA THR A 230 14.60 0.92 -4.73
C THR A 230 15.90 1.32 -4.03
N VAL A 231 16.76 0.34 -3.77
CA VAL A 231 18.08 0.55 -3.16
C VAL A 231 19.14 -0.13 -4.02
N GLU A 232 20.06 0.70 -4.52
CA GLU A 232 21.23 0.27 -5.27
C GLU A 232 22.50 0.59 -4.47
N ARG A 233 23.37 -0.41 -4.28
CA ARG A 233 24.63 -0.28 -3.53
C ARG A 233 25.74 -1.09 -4.17
N SER A 234 26.94 -0.53 -4.24
CA SER A 234 28.14 -1.26 -4.64
C SER A 234 28.81 -1.92 -3.44
N VAL A 235 29.19 -3.18 -3.57
CA VAL A 235 29.95 -3.88 -2.53
C VAL A 235 31.38 -3.33 -2.50
N PRO A 236 31.84 -2.73 -1.39
CA PRO A 236 33.21 -2.27 -1.26
C PRO A 236 34.16 -3.46 -1.00
N VAL A 237 35.44 -3.18 -0.86
CA VAL A 237 36.43 -4.19 -0.45
C VAL A 237 36.08 -4.70 0.95
N ILE A 238 35.94 -6.02 1.10
CA ILE A 238 35.54 -6.65 2.35
C ILE A 238 36.78 -6.97 3.18
N THR A 239 37.04 -6.15 4.21
CA THR A 239 38.16 -6.34 5.14
C THR A 239 37.73 -6.71 6.56
N THR A 240 36.44 -6.57 6.87
CA THR A 240 35.86 -6.73 8.22
C THR A 240 34.55 -7.53 8.14
N SER A 241 34.12 -8.05 9.30
CA SER A 241 32.85 -8.78 9.41
C SER A 241 31.62 -7.89 9.19
N VAL A 242 31.71 -6.61 9.56
CA VAL A 242 30.68 -5.60 9.26
C VAL A 242 31.21 -4.68 8.19
N VAL A 243 30.44 -4.55 7.10
CA VAL A 243 30.76 -3.76 5.93
C VAL A 243 29.72 -2.65 5.80
N ASN A 244 30.17 -1.41 5.60
CA ASN A 244 29.28 -0.30 5.29
C ASN A 244 29.13 -0.21 3.77
N LEU A 245 27.90 -0.30 3.27
CA LEU A 245 27.58 -0.25 1.85
C LEU A 245 27.18 1.16 1.39
N GLY A 246 26.95 2.10 2.32
CA GLY A 246 26.53 3.48 2.03
C GLY A 246 25.18 3.83 2.62
#